data_AF-A0A8U0AAY7-F1
#
_entry.id   AF-A0A8U0AAY7-F1
#
_cell.length_a   1.000
_cell.length_b   1.000
_cell.length_c   1.000
_cell.angle_alpha   90.00
_cell.angle_beta   90.00
_cell.angle_gamma   90.00
#
_symmetry.space_group_name_H-M   'P 1'
#
loop_
_entity.id
_entity.type
_entity.pdbx_description
1 polymer ?
#
loop_
_entity_poly.entity_id
_entity_poly.type
_entity_poly.pdbx_seq_one_letter_code
_entity_poly.pdbx_strand_id
1 'polypeptide(L)' 'MGRYQTSTRWEYETIRPPRGSTRKEATDPEAVLNERAANGWRFVDTIDYTGGGTKYLVFERPIQSDTDSSDEAMS' A
#
# COMPACT_ATOMS: atom_id res chain seq x y z
N MET A 1 20.52 23.29 -15.39
CA MET A 1 20.07 22.77 -14.07
C MET A 1 19.17 21.56 -14.31
N GLY A 2 19.68 20.34 -14.12
CA GLY A 2 18.85 19.15 -14.11
C GLY A 2 18.05 19.12 -12.81
N ARG A 3 16.73 19.05 -12.89
CA ARG A 3 15.88 18.90 -11.71
C ARG A 3 16.24 17.56 -11.08
N TYR A 4 16.67 17.55 -9.81
CA TYR A 4 16.73 16.31 -9.05
C TYR A 4 15.29 15.79 -9.00
N GLN A 5 14.96 14.81 -9.83
CA GLN A 5 13.79 13.99 -9.58
C GLN A 5 14.13 13.26 -8.29
N THR A 6 13.64 13.77 -7.17
CA THR A 6 13.57 12.99 -5.94
C THR A 6 12.68 11.81 -6.30
N SER A 7 13.30 10.70 -6.73
CA SER A 7 12.58 9.51 -7.12
C SER A 7 11.74 9.10 -5.93
N THR A 8 10.43 9.36 -5.98
CA THR A 8 9.51 9.00 -4.90
C THR A 8 9.69 7.51 -4.67
N ARG A 9 10.21 7.16 -3.49
CA ARG A 9 10.37 5.76 -3.10
C ARG A 9 9.04 5.28 -2.57
N TRP A 10 8.67 4.06 -2.93
CA TRP A 10 7.39 3.47 -2.59
C TRP A 10 7.60 2.24 -1.72
N GLU A 11 6.76 2.12 -0.70
CA GLU A 11 6.60 0.93 0.12
C GLU A 11 5.40 0.14 -0.41
N TYR A 12 5.51 -1.19 -0.48
CA TYR A 12 4.42 -2.06 -0.91
C TYR A 12 4.11 -3.11 0.16
N GLU A 13 2.83 -3.32 0.44
CA GLU A 13 2.35 -4.34 1.38
C GLU A 13 1.31 -5.22 0.69
N THR A 14 1.33 -6.53 1.00
CA THR A 14 0.28 -7.45 0.56
C THR A 14 -0.45 -8.01 1.76
N ILE A 15 -1.77 -8.03 1.68
CA ILE A 15 -2.62 -8.56 2.75
C ILE A 15 -3.54 -9.63 2.20
N ARG A 16 -3.81 -10.61 3.05
CA ARG A 16 -4.79 -11.63 2.77
C ARG A 16 -6.17 -11.07 3.13
N PRO A 17 -7.14 -11.04 2.19
CA PRO A 17 -8.49 -10.63 2.50
C PRO A 17 -9.06 -11.58 3.57
N PRO A 18 -9.86 -11.05 4.51
CA PRO A 18 -10.48 -11.85 5.55
C PRO A 18 -11.31 -12.97 4.90
N ARG A 19 -11.14 -14.19 5.38
CA ARG A 19 -11.94 -15.33 4.95
C ARG A 19 -13.03 -15.58 5.97
N GLY A 20 -14.27 -15.66 5.51
CA GLY A 20 -15.38 -16.14 6.32
C GLY A 20 -15.11 -17.57 6.83
N SER A 21 -15.76 -17.93 7.94
CA SER A 21 -15.63 -19.22 8.65
C SER A 21 -15.79 -20.45 7.75
N THR A 22 -16.48 -20.30 6.62
CA THR A 22 -16.79 -21.35 5.65
C THR A 22 -15.77 -21.48 4.50
N ARG A 23 -14.68 -20.70 4.49
CA ARG A 23 -13.60 -20.74 3.46
C ARG A 23 -14.06 -20.52 2.00
N LYS A 24 -15.36 -20.32 1.73
CA LYS A 24 -15.93 -20.25 0.37
C LYS A 24 -16.19 -18.84 -0.14
N GLU A 25 -16.33 -17.86 0.75
CA GLU A 25 -16.58 -16.47 0.36
C GLU A 25 -15.57 -15.57 1.08
N ALA A 26 -14.87 -14.74 0.32
CA ALA A 26 -14.12 -13.63 0.90
C ALA A 26 -15.15 -12.69 1.54
N THR A 27 -14.99 -12.39 2.83
CA THR A 27 -15.83 -11.37 3.47
C THR A 27 -15.47 -10.01 2.88
N ASP A 28 -16.43 -9.10 2.83
CA ASP A 28 -16.22 -7.73 2.35
C ASP A 28 -14.94 -7.12 2.99
N PRO A 29 -13.93 -6.75 2.18
CA PRO A 29 -12.67 -6.20 2.69
C PRO A 29 -12.77 -4.72 3.07
N GLU A 30 -13.93 -4.06 2.96
CA GLU A 30 -14.11 -2.62 3.21
C GLU A 30 -13.41 -2.12 4.48
N ALA A 31 -13.61 -2.80 5.63
CA ALA A 31 -13.01 -2.39 6.89
C ALA A 31 -11.48 -2.35 6.82
N VAL A 32 -10.88 -3.35 6.16
CA VAL A 32 -9.44 -3.45 5.97
C VAL A 32 -8.95 -2.39 4.98
N LEU A 33 -9.70 -2.13 3.91
CA LEU A 33 -9.38 -1.05 2.96
C LEU A 33 -9.36 0.31 3.66
N ASN A 34 -10.37 0.59 4.48
CA ASN A 34 -10.49 1.84 5.23
C ASN A 34 -9.39 2.01 6.27
N GLU A 35 -9.04 0.95 7.01
CA GLU A 35 -7.92 0.96 7.95
C GLU A 35 -6.59 1.25 7.24
N ARG A 36 -6.34 0.64 6.08
CA ARG A 36 -5.13 0.89 5.29
C ARG A 36 -5.10 2.31 4.75
N ALA A 37 -6.21 2.80 4.22
CA ALA A 37 -6.34 4.17 3.75
C ALA A 37 -6.04 5.19 4.86
N ALA A 38 -6.53 4.96 6.08
CA ALA A 38 -6.24 5.82 7.23
C ALA A 38 -4.74 5.86 7.61
N ASN A 39 -4.00 4.78 7.30
CA ASN A 39 -2.55 4.67 7.51
C ASN A 39 -1.71 5.17 6.31
N GLY A 40 -2.34 5.82 5.33
CA GLY A 40 -1.69 6.36 4.13
C GLY A 40 -1.44 5.34 3.02
N TRP A 41 -1.98 4.12 3.14
CA TRP A 41 -1.83 3.10 2.13
C TRP A 41 -2.92 3.19 1.06
N ARG A 42 -2.53 3.16 -0.20
CA ARG A 42 -3.42 3.14 -1.36
C ARG A 42 -3.55 1.72 -1.88
N PHE A 43 -4.78 1.24 -2.05
CA PHE A 43 -5.04 -0.02 -2.76
C PHE A 43 -4.72 0.15 -4.25
N VAL A 44 -3.95 -0.79 -4.82
CA VAL A 44 -3.50 -0.69 -6.22
C VAL A 44 -3.86 -1.88 -7.08
N ASP A 45 -3.85 -3.10 -6.52
CA ASP A 45 -4.10 -4.29 -7.33
C ASP A 45 -4.48 -5.51 -6.48
N THR A 46 -4.88 -6.59 -7.15
CA THR A 46 -5.07 -7.91 -6.56
C THR A 46 -4.21 -8.95 -7.24
N ILE A 47 -3.60 -9.84 -6.46
CA ILE A 47 -2.89 -11.02 -6.99
C ILE A 47 -3.78 -12.23 -6.82
N ASP A 48 -4.14 -12.89 -7.92
CA ASP A 48 -4.87 -14.15 -7.92
C ASP A 48 -3.97 -15.30 -8.38
N TYR A 49 -3.98 -16.41 -7.65
CA TYR A 49 -3.29 -17.62 -8.04
C TYR A 49 -4.27 -18.52 -8.81
N THR A 50 -3.95 -18.78 -10.09
CA THR A 50 -4.67 -19.76 -10.91
C THR A 50 -4.71 -21.11 -10.20
N GLY A 51 -5.93 -21.61 -9.92
CA GLY A 51 -6.15 -22.84 -9.15
C GLY A 51 -7.02 -22.71 -7.90
N GLY A 52 -7.69 -21.56 -7.70
CA GLY A 52 -8.60 -21.35 -6.55
C GLY A 52 -7.85 -20.95 -5.27
N GLY A 53 -6.67 -20.37 -5.42
CA GLY A 53 -5.79 -19.97 -4.32
C GLY A 53 -6.24 -18.71 -3.58
N THR A 54 -5.34 -18.19 -2.74
CA THR A 54 -5.58 -16.96 -1.99
C THR A 54 -5.40 -15.75 -2.87
N LYS A 55 -6.49 -15.00 -3.08
CA LYS A 55 -6.41 -13.61 -3.54
C LYS A 55 -5.65 -12.79 -2.50
N TYR A 56 -4.69 -11.97 -2.91
CA TYR A 56 -4.05 -10.97 -2.07
C TYR A 56 -4.45 -9.58 -2.55
N LEU A 57 -4.57 -8.63 -1.62
CA LEU A 57 -4.76 -7.22 -1.91
C LEU A 57 -3.40 -6.53 -1.79
N VAL A 58 -3.01 -5.77 -2.80
CA VAL A 58 -1.74 -5.05 -2.87
C VAL A 58 -1.98 -3.58 -2.55
N PHE A 59 -1.14 -3.03 -1.70
CA PHE A 59 -1.15 -1.63 -1.30
C PHE A 59 0.21 -1.00 -1.54
N GLU A 60 0.21 0.31 -1.79
CA GLU A 60 1.41 1.12 -1.85
C GLU A 60 1.28 2.38 -0.99
N ARG A 61 2.40 2.90 -0.53
CA ARG A 61 2.48 4.20 0.15
C ARG A 61 3.81 4.87 -0.20
N PRO A 62 3.84 6.20 -0.42
CA PRO A 62 5.11 6.89 -0.58
C PRO A 62 5.91 6.84 0.73
N ILE A 63 7.19 6.49 0.64
CA ILE A 63 8.12 6.62 1.76
C ILE A 63 8.38 8.12 1.91
N GLN A 64 7.98 8.68 3.06
CA GLN A 64 8.46 10.01 3.44
C GLN A 64 9.97 9.89 3.64
N SER A 65 10.73 10.33 2.64
CA SER A 65 12.12 10.69 2.89
C SER A 65 12.09 11.92 3.77
N ASP A 66 12.55 11.82 5.02
CA ASP A 66 12.79 12.93 5.97
C ASP A 66 13.83 13.96 5.45
N THR A 67 13.97 14.11 4.13
CA THR A 67 14.99 14.92 3.45
C THR A 67 14.40 16.21 2.90
N ASP A 68 13.39 16.78 3.56
CA ASP A 68 12.88 18.12 3.21
C ASP A 68 12.74 19.04 4.43
N SER A 69 13.55 18.82 5.47
CA SER A 69 13.55 19.63 6.70
C SER A 69 14.88 20.35 6.99
N SER A 70 15.83 20.40 6.04
CA SER A 70 17.15 20.99 6.29
C SER A 70 17.74 21.75 5.10
N ASP A 71 16.95 22.53 4.36
CA ASP A 71 17.46 23.49 3.37
C ASP A 71 17.08 24.95 3.74
N GLU A 72 16.94 25.24 5.04
CA GLU A 72 16.78 26.62 5.56
C GLU A 72 17.79 26.96 6.67
N ALA A 73 19.05 26.56 6.46
CA ALA A 73 20.18 27.08 7.23
C ALA A 73 21.26 27.62 6.27
N MET A 74 20.89 28.63 5.47
CA MET A 74 21.85 29.49 4.76
C MET A 74 21.40 30.96 4.81
N SER A 75 21.98 31.71 5.74
CA SER A 75 22.58 33.03 5.47
C SER A 75 23.50 33.42 6.63
#